data_AF-A0A818Z812-F1
#
_entry.id   AF-A0A818Z812-F1
#
_cell.length_a   1.000
_cell.length_b   1.000
_cell.length_c   1.000
_cell.angle_alpha   90.00
_cell.angle_beta   90.00
_cell.angle_gamma   90.00
#
_symmetry.space_group_name_H-M   'P 1'
#
loop_
_entity.id
_entity.type
_entity.pdbx_description
1 polymer ?
#
loop_
_entity_poly.entity_id
_entity_poly.type
_entity_poly.pdbx_seq_one_letter_code
_entity_poly.pdbx_strand_id
1 'polypeptide(L)'
;MLTVQRWLKKYVRDVLDESDEILHVKYHLIYSVGGQQQVDGGAKRWKTIQTILELVKKHAVNISKCFYVNVCYKPSERESTFPQFRLQSYEPFPLLYKLIILSFILEAHSSVEYLVHKFPRLDLQLFLIIRDLLSSEVLLVAFTNRYRVNYGVNPSSSFNRLMAVPFRAKDVVTDRTGFSHPDVALVLTQLSYYYSGLNEEETDPASIYDQWILYEDEKYIPKSIKQWNEVNLKDYQQQFDYLFPTFRHSMLVINYFLDYFVFPREAKQFPHKLVASVGNLSSSLRSEIITGFSGTNDTQLLLPIHIRQYDLPELQKTDTIVLNNLLKSENENFQILPINVTSENILKQIVDYQEIVNVILDIGTLFIDGTNRDIAIKWLKLSDKNTIDYVVYFDSDSIIVCDRQLHHYSFVTFPASERLDCCIFYLDEIHTRGTGLTKDRFVQACMRMTKIRNVSAFRHIDWNDDQQIFTNVLMKDLAKECSKPEIIELIKIKDAILKRLQDYSRTKQRLSQLLNEKQQRELEQELEERQLERSPPVTP
;
A
#
# COMPACT_ATOMS: atom_id res chain seq x y z
N MET A 1 -14.05 -17.45 -39.12
CA MET A 1 -14.10 -16.80 -37.79
C MET A 1 -15.07 -15.61 -37.76
N LEU A 2 -14.96 -14.63 -38.67
CA LEU A 2 -15.83 -13.44 -38.70
C LEU A 2 -17.33 -13.75 -38.96
N THR A 3 -17.65 -14.73 -39.80
CA THR A 3 -19.04 -15.12 -40.10
C THR A 3 -19.77 -15.67 -38.87
N VAL A 4 -19.10 -16.56 -38.11
CA VAL A 4 -19.63 -17.12 -36.87
C VAL A 4 -19.82 -16.03 -35.82
N GLN A 5 -18.84 -15.12 -35.67
CA GLN A 5 -18.96 -14.00 -34.72
C GLN A 5 -20.12 -13.06 -35.06
N ARG A 6 -20.36 -12.79 -36.35
CA ARG A 6 -21.53 -12.01 -36.81
C ARG A 6 -22.84 -12.74 -36.54
N TRP A 7 -22.88 -14.06 -36.73
CA TRP A 7 -24.05 -14.87 -36.40
C TRP A 7 -24.33 -14.85 -34.89
N LEU A 8 -23.32 -15.08 -34.04
CA LEU A 8 -23.46 -15.03 -32.58
C LEU A 8 -23.97 -13.65 -32.13
N LYS A 9 -23.38 -12.56 -32.66
CA LYS A 9 -23.84 -11.19 -32.38
C LYS A 9 -25.31 -10.92 -32.75
N LYS A 10 -25.86 -11.67 -33.71
CA LYS A 10 -27.22 -11.47 -34.22
C LYS A 10 -28.25 -12.37 -33.55
N TYR A 11 -27.86 -13.56 -33.10
CA TYR A 11 -28.80 -14.61 -32.68
C TYR A 11 -28.62 -15.12 -31.24
N VAL A 12 -27.55 -14.75 -30.54
CA VAL A 12 -27.27 -15.20 -29.17
C VAL A 12 -27.53 -14.08 -28.17
N ARG A 13 -28.14 -14.42 -27.04
CA ARG A 13 -28.31 -13.55 -25.85
C ARG A 13 -27.30 -13.96 -24.78
N ASP A 14 -26.58 -12.99 -24.23
CA ASP A 14 -25.63 -13.23 -23.15
C ASP A 14 -26.36 -13.11 -21.80
N VAL A 15 -26.21 -14.12 -20.94
CA VAL A 15 -26.78 -14.14 -19.58
C VAL A 15 -25.64 -14.12 -18.57
N LEU A 16 -25.64 -13.12 -17.69
CA LEU A 16 -24.59 -12.90 -16.70
C LEU A 16 -25.13 -13.19 -15.31
N ASP A 17 -24.67 -14.24 -14.67
CA ASP A 17 -24.88 -14.48 -13.25
C ASP A 17 -23.85 -13.68 -12.43
N GLU A 18 -24.22 -13.17 -11.25
CA GLU A 18 -23.40 -12.24 -10.45
C GLU A 18 -22.84 -11.06 -11.26
N SER A 19 -23.75 -10.44 -12.03
CA SER A 19 -23.43 -9.41 -13.01
C SER A 19 -22.79 -8.15 -12.40
N ASP A 20 -23.05 -7.84 -11.14
CA ASP A 20 -22.43 -6.73 -10.40
C ASP A 20 -20.93 -6.98 -10.13
N GLU A 21 -20.55 -8.23 -9.85
CA GLU A 21 -19.16 -8.66 -9.81
C GLU A 21 -18.56 -8.72 -11.21
N ILE A 22 -19.17 -9.41 -12.18
CA ILE A 22 -18.62 -9.55 -13.55
C ILE A 22 -18.40 -8.18 -14.20
N LEU A 23 -19.33 -7.25 -13.99
CA LEU A 23 -19.30 -5.92 -14.57
C LEU A 23 -18.60 -4.89 -13.67
N HIS A 24 -17.93 -5.32 -12.61
CA HIS A 24 -17.18 -4.43 -11.77
C HIS A 24 -15.99 -3.83 -12.53
N VAL A 25 -15.80 -2.52 -12.41
CA VAL A 25 -14.68 -1.76 -13.01
C VAL A 25 -13.27 -2.27 -12.64
N LYS A 26 -13.13 -3.20 -11.70
CA LYS A 26 -11.85 -3.81 -11.33
C LYS A 26 -11.43 -4.88 -12.35
N TYR A 27 -12.38 -5.49 -13.06
CA TYR A 27 -12.11 -6.54 -14.02
C TYR A 27 -11.79 -5.95 -15.39
N HIS A 28 -10.56 -6.21 -15.83
CA HIS A 28 -10.08 -5.88 -17.15
C HIS A 28 -9.36 -7.10 -17.71
N LEU A 29 -9.67 -7.43 -18.96
CA LEU A 29 -8.95 -8.45 -19.69
C LEU A 29 -7.81 -7.76 -20.43
N ILE A 30 -6.58 -8.11 -20.09
CA ILE A 30 -5.37 -7.51 -20.65
C ILE A 30 -4.53 -8.61 -21.27
N TYR A 31 -4.35 -8.57 -22.60
CA TYR A 31 -3.42 -9.43 -23.31
C TYR A 31 -2.19 -8.64 -23.74
N SER A 32 -1.01 -9.13 -23.37
CA SER A 32 0.24 -8.61 -23.87
C SER A 32 0.45 -8.95 -25.34
N VAL A 33 0.94 -7.98 -26.12
CA VAL A 33 1.24 -8.15 -27.55
C VAL A 33 2.66 -7.68 -27.83
N GLY A 34 3.41 -8.48 -28.59
CA GLY A 34 4.82 -8.26 -28.93
C GLY A 34 5.79 -9.02 -28.03
N GLY A 35 7.08 -8.84 -28.28
CA GLY A 35 8.15 -9.40 -27.44
C GLY A 35 8.33 -8.64 -26.13
N GLN A 36 8.83 -9.31 -25.10
CA GLN A 36 9.22 -8.66 -23.84
C GLN A 36 10.39 -7.70 -24.07
N GLN A 37 10.28 -6.50 -23.50
CA GLN A 37 11.25 -5.42 -23.58
C GLN A 37 11.56 -4.91 -22.19
N GLN A 38 12.69 -4.20 -22.02
CA GLN A 38 12.95 -3.49 -20.76
C GLN A 38 11.89 -2.40 -20.52
N VAL A 39 11.58 -2.14 -19.25
CA VAL A 39 10.76 -0.98 -18.89
C VAL A 39 11.47 0.32 -19.31
N ASP A 40 10.71 1.28 -19.85
CA ASP A 40 11.26 2.56 -20.33
C ASP A 40 12.03 3.28 -19.23
N GLY A 41 13.26 3.70 -19.52
CA GLY A 41 14.15 4.33 -18.53
C GLY A 41 14.96 3.34 -17.70
N GLY A 42 14.64 2.05 -17.73
CA GLY A 42 15.43 0.96 -17.15
C GLY A 42 15.97 1.30 -15.77
N ALA A 43 17.30 1.20 -15.62
CA ALA A 43 18.01 1.46 -14.37
C ALA A 43 17.70 2.81 -13.73
N LYS A 44 17.48 3.86 -14.52
CA LYS A 44 17.14 5.18 -13.97
C LYS A 44 15.80 5.14 -13.25
N ARG A 45 14.81 4.43 -13.80
CA ARG A 45 13.45 4.40 -13.25
C ARG A 45 13.40 3.77 -11.86
N TRP A 46 13.94 2.57 -11.68
CA TRP A 46 13.90 1.92 -10.36
C TRP A 46 14.84 2.58 -9.34
N LYS A 47 15.95 3.19 -9.78
CA LYS A 47 16.79 4.03 -8.90
C LYS A 47 16.10 5.31 -8.45
N THR A 48 15.33 5.96 -9.33
CA THR A 48 14.47 7.10 -8.93
C THR A 48 13.46 6.67 -7.88
N ILE A 49 12.83 5.51 -8.04
CA ILE A 49 11.91 4.97 -7.04
C ILE A 49 12.62 4.77 -5.70
N GLN A 50 13.84 4.20 -5.68
CA GLN A 50 14.63 4.01 -4.46
C GLN A 50 14.88 5.35 -3.74
N THR A 51 15.28 6.40 -4.48
CA THR A 51 15.46 7.75 -3.91
C THR A 51 14.16 8.31 -3.33
N ILE A 52 13.02 8.10 -3.99
CA ILE A 52 11.72 8.52 -3.46
C ILE A 52 11.37 7.74 -2.19
N LEU A 53 11.66 6.44 -2.11
CA LEU A 53 11.44 5.64 -0.91
C LEU A 53 12.35 6.08 0.25
N GLU A 54 13.60 6.47 0.00
CA GLU A 54 14.47 7.07 1.02
C GLU A 54 13.85 8.36 1.59
N LEU A 55 13.30 9.22 0.73
CA LEU A 55 12.57 10.41 1.17
C LEU A 55 11.30 10.07 1.96
N VAL A 56 10.55 9.03 1.56
CA VAL A 56 9.40 8.55 2.33
C VAL A 56 9.84 8.10 3.72
N LYS A 57 10.90 7.30 3.83
CA LYS A 57 11.46 6.86 5.11
C LYS A 57 11.85 8.03 6.00
N LYS A 58 12.52 9.05 5.43
CA LYS A 58 12.91 10.27 6.15
C LYS A 58 11.71 11.00 6.77
N HIS A 59 10.58 11.03 6.06
CA HIS A 59 9.38 11.76 6.49
C HIS A 59 8.35 10.90 7.24
N ALA A 60 8.49 9.56 7.22
CA ALA A 60 7.52 8.61 7.76
C ALA A 60 7.16 8.90 9.24
N VAL A 61 8.17 9.18 10.07
CA VAL A 61 7.99 9.51 11.50
C VAL A 61 7.18 10.79 11.69
N ASN A 62 7.41 11.80 10.85
CA ASN A 62 6.70 13.08 10.96
C ASN A 62 5.23 12.90 10.54
N ILE A 63 5.01 12.20 9.42
CA ILE A 63 3.67 11.89 8.92
C ILE A 63 2.89 11.05 9.94
N SER A 64 3.50 10.06 10.57
CA SER A 64 2.81 9.24 11.59
C SER A 64 2.45 10.03 12.85
N LYS A 65 3.22 11.07 13.22
CA LYS A 65 2.89 11.96 14.34
C LYS A 65 1.71 12.88 14.02
N CYS A 66 1.66 13.41 12.80
CA CYS A 66 0.56 14.27 12.35
C CYS A 66 -0.75 13.48 12.13
N PHE A 67 -0.65 12.21 11.74
CA PHE A 67 -1.78 11.39 11.31
C PHE A 67 -1.79 10.01 12.00
N TYR A 68 -1.82 10.00 13.34
CA TYR A 68 -1.64 8.77 14.13
C TYR A 68 -2.70 7.68 13.89
N VAL A 69 -3.93 8.06 13.49
CA VAL A 69 -5.00 7.10 13.16
C VAL A 69 -4.89 6.64 11.71
N ASN A 70 -4.56 7.55 10.80
CA ASN A 70 -4.60 7.32 9.36
C ASN A 70 -3.31 6.71 8.79
N VAL A 71 -2.32 6.41 9.65
CA VAL A 71 -1.00 5.88 9.27
C VAL A 71 -0.64 4.72 10.19
N CYS A 72 -0.26 3.58 9.61
CA CYS A 72 0.41 2.52 10.35
C CYS A 72 1.92 2.74 10.24
N TYR A 73 2.57 2.97 11.38
CA TYR A 73 4.01 3.19 11.46
C TYR A 73 4.63 2.33 12.56
N LYS A 74 5.60 1.49 12.20
CA LYS A 74 6.45 0.77 13.14
C LYS A 74 7.91 1.17 12.89
N PRO A 75 8.60 1.73 13.89
CA PRO A 75 10.00 2.13 13.72
C PRO A 75 10.88 0.92 13.41
N SER A 76 11.92 1.13 12.61
CA SER A 76 12.99 0.16 12.42
C SER A 76 13.97 0.20 13.58
N GLU A 77 14.59 -0.94 13.90
CA GLU A 77 15.66 -1.01 14.92
C GLU A 77 16.95 -0.33 14.46
N ARG A 78 17.17 -0.30 13.13
CA ARG A 78 18.37 0.28 12.50
C ARG A 78 17.99 1.39 11.53
N GLU A 79 18.87 2.39 11.43
CA GLU A 79 18.72 3.50 10.50
C GLU A 79 18.85 3.05 9.05
N SER A 80 19.58 1.98 8.74
CA SER A 80 19.71 1.42 7.39
C SER A 80 18.46 0.70 6.89
N THR A 81 17.55 0.34 7.79
CA THR A 81 16.34 -0.45 7.48
C THR A 81 15.15 0.45 7.18
N PHE A 82 14.27 0.03 6.27
CA PHE A 82 13.02 0.76 6.00
C PHE A 82 11.98 0.46 7.11
N PRO A 83 11.35 1.47 7.73
CA PRO A 83 10.32 1.23 8.75
C PRO A 83 9.06 0.64 8.13
N GLN A 84 8.25 -0.10 8.89
CA GLN A 84 6.92 -0.45 8.38
C GLN A 84 6.08 0.82 8.33
N PHE A 85 5.62 1.19 7.14
CA PHE A 85 4.89 2.43 6.89
C PHE A 85 3.78 2.16 5.89
N ARG A 86 2.55 2.51 6.26
CA ARG A 86 1.36 2.32 5.41
C ARG A 86 0.36 3.44 5.65
N LEU A 87 -0.25 3.92 4.58
CA LEU A 87 -1.36 4.88 4.61
C LEU A 87 -2.68 4.12 4.72
N GLN A 88 -3.52 4.48 5.70
CA GLN A 88 -4.84 3.88 5.90
C GLN A 88 -5.95 4.67 5.19
N SER A 89 -5.68 5.92 4.80
CA SER A 89 -6.60 6.79 4.08
C SER A 89 -5.82 7.75 3.18
N TYR A 90 -6.54 8.52 2.35
CA TYR A 90 -5.95 9.53 1.46
C TYR A 90 -5.37 10.74 2.22
N GLU A 91 -5.92 11.10 3.38
CA GLU A 91 -5.62 12.36 4.09
C GLU A 91 -4.13 12.67 4.35
N PRO A 92 -3.26 11.69 4.71
CA PRO A 92 -1.85 11.97 4.96
C PRO A 92 -1.03 12.17 3.67
N PHE A 93 -1.55 11.70 2.53
CA PHE A 93 -0.81 11.65 1.27
C PHE A 93 -0.44 13.03 0.71
N PRO A 94 -1.32 14.06 0.70
CA PRO A 94 -0.95 15.40 0.27
C PRO A 94 0.23 16.01 1.05
N LEU A 95 0.34 15.75 2.36
CA LEU A 95 1.46 16.23 3.15
C LEU A 95 2.75 15.48 2.80
N LEU A 96 2.68 14.14 2.71
CA LEU A 96 3.83 13.32 2.29
C LEU A 96 4.33 13.73 0.89
N TYR A 97 3.41 13.88 -0.06
CA TYR A 97 3.65 14.39 -1.42
C TYR A 97 4.41 15.72 -1.39
N LYS A 98 3.94 16.68 -0.57
CA LYS A 98 4.56 18.01 -0.44
C LYS A 98 5.97 17.91 0.14
N LEU A 99 6.18 17.09 1.17
CA LEU A 99 7.49 16.91 1.81
C LEU A 99 8.49 16.25 0.88
N ILE A 100 8.08 15.25 0.09
CA ILE A 100 8.94 14.61 -0.91
C ILE A 100 9.40 15.63 -1.96
N ILE A 101 8.47 16.41 -2.53
CA ILE A 101 8.80 17.43 -3.52
C ILE A 101 9.74 18.49 -2.92
N LEU A 102 9.44 18.97 -1.71
CA LEU A 102 10.29 19.96 -1.05
C LEU A 102 11.69 19.42 -0.79
N SER A 103 11.83 18.20 -0.26
CA SER A 103 13.16 17.61 -0.05
C SER A 103 13.90 17.33 -1.35
N PHE A 104 13.21 16.84 -2.37
CA PHE A 104 13.81 16.60 -3.67
C PHE A 104 14.31 17.89 -4.34
N ILE A 105 13.59 19.00 -4.17
CA ILE A 105 13.97 20.32 -4.71
C ILE A 105 15.01 21.03 -3.81
N LEU A 106 14.90 20.93 -2.49
CA LEU A 106 15.72 21.69 -1.53
C LEU A 106 17.04 21.00 -1.15
N GLU A 107 17.15 19.67 -1.22
CA GLU A 107 18.44 18.97 -1.08
C GLU A 107 19.38 19.24 -2.25
N ALA A 108 18.86 19.79 -3.37
CA ALA A 108 19.67 20.55 -4.30
C ALA A 108 19.96 21.93 -3.69
N HIS A 109 20.99 22.02 -2.84
CA HIS A 109 21.55 23.27 -2.30
C HIS A 109 22.05 24.22 -3.40
N SER A 110 21.16 24.77 -4.23
CA SER A 110 21.60 25.41 -5.45
C SER A 110 20.59 26.42 -5.97
N SER A 111 21.12 27.54 -6.48
CA SER A 111 20.33 28.58 -7.14
C SER A 111 19.56 28.03 -8.34
N VAL A 112 18.55 28.78 -8.79
CA VAL A 112 17.70 28.39 -9.93
C VAL A 112 18.50 28.26 -11.23
N GLU A 113 19.57 29.04 -11.43
CA GLU A 113 20.49 28.84 -12.55
C GLU A 113 21.21 27.48 -12.50
N TYR A 114 21.55 26.99 -11.30
CA TYR A 114 22.19 25.70 -11.14
C TYR A 114 21.24 24.53 -11.40
N LEU A 115 19.96 24.63 -11.03
CA LEU A 115 18.95 23.61 -11.38
C LEU A 115 18.78 23.48 -12.90
N VAL A 116 18.80 24.60 -13.63
CA VAL A 116 18.68 24.61 -15.10
C VAL A 116 19.94 24.03 -15.78
N HIS A 117 21.13 24.25 -15.20
CA HIS A 117 22.38 23.67 -15.70
C HIS A 117 22.60 22.20 -15.28
N LYS A 118 22.09 21.80 -14.10
CA LYS A 118 22.21 20.45 -13.55
C LYS A 118 21.26 19.45 -14.21
N PHE A 119 20.14 19.91 -14.78
CA PHE A 119 19.12 19.05 -15.37
C PHE A 119 18.99 19.19 -16.90
N PRO A 120 19.96 18.71 -17.72
CA PRO A 120 19.81 18.62 -19.19
C PRO A 120 18.70 17.64 -19.62
N ARG A 121 18.47 17.47 -20.94
CA ARG A 121 17.36 16.67 -21.53
C ARG A 121 17.16 15.25 -20.95
N LEU A 122 18.17 14.66 -20.31
CA LEU A 122 18.11 13.35 -19.63
C LEU A 122 17.30 13.38 -18.32
N ASP A 123 17.03 14.55 -17.74
CA ASP A 123 16.33 14.73 -16.48
C ASP A 123 14.82 14.95 -16.64
N LEU A 124 14.37 15.24 -17.86
CA LEU A 124 12.94 15.20 -18.18
C LEU A 124 12.35 13.83 -17.85
N GLN A 125 13.07 12.75 -18.12
CA GLN A 125 12.63 11.41 -17.78
C GLN A 125 12.51 11.21 -16.26
N LEU A 126 13.46 11.73 -15.48
CA LEU A 126 13.42 11.70 -14.02
C LEU A 126 12.21 12.46 -13.47
N PHE A 127 11.98 13.68 -13.94
CA PHE A 127 10.82 14.48 -13.53
C PHE A 127 9.49 13.84 -13.94
N LEU A 128 9.43 13.21 -15.11
CA LEU A 128 8.25 12.48 -15.56
C LEU A 128 7.98 11.26 -14.66
N ILE A 129 9.01 10.49 -14.30
CA ILE A 129 8.87 9.37 -13.36
C ILE A 129 8.36 9.87 -12.00
N ILE A 130 8.96 10.94 -11.46
CA ILE A 130 8.54 11.50 -10.16
C ILE A 130 7.11 12.03 -10.22
N ARG A 131 6.76 12.75 -11.29
CA ARG A 131 5.39 13.21 -11.54
C ARG A 131 4.43 12.02 -11.59
N ASP A 132 4.76 10.97 -12.31
CA ASP A 132 3.88 9.81 -12.44
C ASP A 132 3.73 9.07 -11.11
N LEU A 133 4.82 8.92 -10.34
CA LEU A 133 4.79 8.34 -9.00
C LEU A 133 3.89 9.11 -8.03
N LEU A 134 3.95 10.44 -8.08
CA LEU A 134 3.32 11.31 -7.10
C LEU A 134 1.92 11.78 -7.54
N SER A 135 1.79 12.31 -8.75
CA SER A 135 0.54 12.90 -9.28
C SER A 135 -0.43 11.87 -9.84
N SER A 136 0.04 10.70 -10.29
CA SER A 136 -0.85 9.59 -10.72
C SER A 136 -1.14 8.61 -9.60
N GLU A 137 -0.92 9.02 -8.35
CA GLU A 137 -1.24 8.26 -7.13
C GLU A 137 -0.60 6.87 -7.03
N VAL A 138 0.41 6.55 -7.84
CA VAL A 138 1.11 5.26 -7.80
C VAL A 138 1.71 5.02 -6.42
N LEU A 139 2.31 6.06 -5.83
CA LEU A 139 2.88 5.99 -4.48
C LEU A 139 1.78 5.80 -3.41
N LEU A 140 0.64 6.47 -3.56
CA LEU A 140 -0.52 6.29 -2.68
C LEU A 140 -1.04 4.85 -2.76
N VAL A 141 -1.24 4.32 -3.98
CA VAL A 141 -1.67 2.94 -4.20
C VAL A 141 -0.67 1.97 -3.57
N ALA A 142 0.63 2.17 -3.77
CA ALA A 142 1.64 1.29 -3.19
C ALA A 142 1.61 1.28 -1.64
N PHE A 143 1.48 2.46 -1.01
CA PHE A 143 1.46 2.58 0.45
C PHE A 143 0.10 2.33 1.10
N THR A 144 -0.98 2.19 0.33
CA THR A 144 -2.28 1.75 0.87
C THR A 144 -2.41 0.22 0.88
N ASN A 145 -1.71 -0.46 -0.04
CA ASN A 145 -1.64 -1.91 -0.10
C ASN A 145 -0.93 -2.49 1.14
N ARG A 146 -1.44 -3.62 1.63
CA ARG A 146 -0.88 -4.35 2.78
C ARG A 146 0.10 -5.42 2.33
N TYR A 147 1.33 -5.34 2.82
CA TYR A 147 2.33 -6.38 2.61
C TYR A 147 1.85 -7.72 3.18
N ARG A 148 2.16 -8.82 2.49
CA ARG A 148 1.70 -10.20 2.74
C ARG A 148 0.19 -10.41 2.62
N VAL A 149 -0.63 -9.39 2.36
CA VAL A 149 -2.08 -9.53 2.22
C VAL A 149 -2.54 -9.18 0.81
N ASN A 150 -2.04 -8.06 0.29
CA ASN A 150 -2.31 -7.61 -1.07
C ASN A 150 -1.15 -7.88 -2.03
N TYR A 151 0.08 -7.98 -1.51
CA TYR A 151 1.27 -8.22 -2.32
C TYR A 151 2.41 -8.83 -1.51
N GLY A 152 3.37 -9.42 -2.21
CA GLY A 152 4.63 -9.92 -1.66
C GLY A 152 5.46 -10.63 -2.73
N VAL A 153 6.66 -11.07 -2.38
CA VAL A 153 7.48 -11.98 -3.20
C VAL A 153 7.12 -13.41 -2.81
N ASN A 154 6.97 -14.31 -3.77
CA ASN A 154 6.65 -15.71 -3.49
C ASN A 154 7.95 -16.48 -3.20
N PRO A 155 8.14 -17.05 -2.00
CA PRO A 155 9.34 -17.83 -1.69
C PRO A 155 9.28 -19.28 -2.21
N SER A 156 8.18 -19.71 -2.83
CA SER A 156 8.04 -21.09 -3.31
C SER A 156 9.05 -21.39 -4.42
N SER A 157 9.85 -22.44 -4.24
CA SER A 157 10.80 -22.96 -5.24
C SER A 157 10.14 -23.35 -6.57
N SER A 158 8.83 -23.60 -6.57
CA SER A 158 8.04 -23.87 -7.77
C SER A 158 7.68 -22.60 -8.58
N PHE A 159 7.78 -21.42 -7.96
CA PHE A 159 7.41 -20.13 -8.53
C PHE A 159 8.60 -19.18 -8.51
N ASN A 160 9.48 -19.34 -9.51
CA ASN A 160 10.75 -18.62 -9.63
C ASN A 160 10.60 -17.16 -10.09
N ARG A 161 9.79 -16.35 -9.39
CA ARG A 161 9.68 -14.90 -9.61
C ARG A 161 10.16 -14.14 -8.39
N LEU A 162 11.12 -13.26 -8.62
CA LEU A 162 11.70 -12.39 -7.61
C LEU A 162 10.97 -11.03 -7.53
N MET A 163 10.13 -10.69 -8.51
CA MET A 163 9.25 -9.51 -8.42
C MET A 163 8.00 -9.76 -7.58
N ALA A 164 7.51 -8.69 -6.93
CA ALA A 164 6.27 -8.73 -6.17
C ALA A 164 5.06 -9.07 -7.04
N VAL A 165 4.19 -9.92 -6.50
CA VAL A 165 2.97 -10.40 -7.13
C VAL A 165 1.74 -10.08 -6.27
N PRO A 166 0.54 -9.97 -6.87
CA PRO A 166 -0.70 -9.78 -6.11
C PRO A 166 -1.03 -11.00 -5.25
N PHE A 167 -1.48 -10.75 -4.02
CA PHE A 167 -1.94 -11.79 -3.08
C PHE A 167 -3.48 -11.74 -3.02
N ARG A 168 -4.10 -12.92 -3.02
CA ARG A 168 -5.57 -13.06 -2.89
C ARG A 168 -6.01 -12.97 -1.43
N ALA A 169 -5.14 -13.37 -0.49
CA ALA A 169 -5.19 -13.01 0.92
C ALA A 169 -3.84 -13.25 1.59
N LYS A 170 -3.81 -13.29 2.93
CA LYS A 170 -2.60 -13.43 3.73
C LYS A 170 -1.73 -14.59 3.26
N ASP A 171 -0.52 -14.29 2.80
CA ASP A 171 0.50 -15.25 2.35
C ASP A 171 0.08 -16.15 1.17
N VAL A 172 -1.03 -15.84 0.50
CA VAL A 172 -1.52 -16.63 -0.63
C VAL A 172 -1.50 -15.80 -1.90
N VAL A 173 -0.59 -16.20 -2.80
CA VAL A 173 -0.36 -15.58 -4.11
C VAL A 173 -1.55 -15.82 -5.04
N THR A 174 -1.78 -14.88 -5.95
CA THR A 174 -2.68 -15.09 -7.10
C THR A 174 -1.88 -15.69 -8.26
N ASP A 175 -2.11 -16.96 -8.57
CA ASP A 175 -1.32 -17.72 -9.54
C ASP A 175 -1.17 -17.03 -10.90
N ARG A 176 0.07 -17.01 -11.42
CA ARG A 176 0.44 -16.48 -12.75
C ARG A 176 0.11 -15.00 -13.02
N THR A 177 -0.24 -14.23 -11.98
CA THR A 177 -0.55 -12.80 -12.13
C THR A 177 0.65 -11.91 -11.78
N GLY A 178 0.66 -10.69 -12.31
CA GLY A 178 1.61 -9.64 -11.98
C GLY A 178 0.90 -8.30 -12.02
N PHE A 179 1.47 -7.27 -11.38
CA PHE A 179 0.90 -5.94 -11.43
C PHE A 179 0.94 -5.38 -12.87
N SER A 180 -0.18 -4.83 -13.31
CA SER A 180 -0.33 -4.31 -14.68
C SER A 180 0.45 -3.01 -14.89
N HIS A 181 0.60 -2.19 -13.84
CA HIS A 181 1.36 -0.95 -13.84
C HIS A 181 2.80 -1.20 -13.41
N PRO A 182 3.81 -0.87 -14.25
CA PRO A 182 5.21 -1.19 -13.97
C PRO A 182 5.72 -0.52 -12.69
N ASP A 183 5.39 0.76 -12.47
CA ASP A 183 5.88 1.47 -11.28
C ASP A 183 5.27 0.94 -9.97
N VAL A 184 4.00 0.49 -9.99
CA VAL A 184 3.41 -0.21 -8.83
C VAL A 184 4.17 -1.51 -8.57
N ALA A 185 4.46 -2.29 -9.62
CA ALA A 185 5.23 -3.52 -9.50
C ALA A 185 6.63 -3.27 -8.91
N LEU A 186 7.33 -2.23 -9.38
CA LEU A 186 8.66 -1.85 -8.91
C LEU A 186 8.64 -1.41 -7.44
N VAL A 187 7.73 -0.50 -7.07
CA VAL A 187 7.60 0.00 -5.69
C VAL A 187 7.25 -1.15 -4.74
N LEU A 188 6.24 -1.96 -5.08
CA LEU A 188 5.83 -3.09 -4.24
C LEU A 188 6.91 -4.17 -4.13
N THR A 189 7.74 -4.37 -5.16
CA THR A 189 8.90 -5.26 -5.10
C THR A 189 9.92 -4.73 -4.09
N GLN A 190 10.30 -3.45 -4.17
CA GLN A 190 11.23 -2.84 -3.22
C GLN A 190 10.70 -2.92 -1.79
N LEU A 191 9.44 -2.55 -1.56
CA LEU A 191 8.81 -2.66 -0.24
C LEU A 191 8.78 -4.10 0.27
N SER A 192 8.51 -5.09 -0.59
CA SER A 192 8.50 -6.50 -0.19
C SER A 192 9.86 -6.95 0.35
N TYR A 193 10.95 -6.62 -0.34
CA TYR A 193 12.30 -6.95 0.12
C TYR A 193 12.73 -6.13 1.33
N TYR A 194 12.35 -4.85 1.41
CA TYR A 194 12.61 -4.05 2.60
C TYR A 194 11.94 -4.63 3.86
N TYR A 195 10.75 -5.22 3.71
CA TYR A 195 10.02 -5.84 4.82
C TYR A 195 10.43 -7.28 5.13
N SER A 196 10.72 -8.11 4.11
CA SER A 196 11.17 -9.51 4.31
C SER A 196 12.65 -9.64 4.63
N GLY A 197 13.47 -8.73 4.11
CA GLY A 197 14.91 -8.91 3.98
C GLY A 197 15.28 -9.91 2.87
N LEU A 198 16.56 -10.00 2.55
CA LEU A 198 17.08 -11.01 1.62
C LEU A 198 17.05 -12.41 2.24
N ASN A 199 17.03 -13.44 1.38
CA ASN A 199 17.21 -14.85 1.74
C ASN A 199 18.66 -15.32 1.54
N GLU A 200 19.02 -16.46 2.13
CA GLU A 200 20.41 -16.95 2.25
C GLU A 200 21.16 -17.12 0.91
N GLU A 201 20.46 -17.39 -0.18
CA GLU A 201 21.07 -17.66 -1.50
C GLU A 201 21.37 -16.39 -2.34
N GLU A 202 21.13 -15.19 -1.81
CA GLU A 202 20.94 -13.97 -2.64
C GLU A 202 22.09 -12.92 -2.56
N THR A 203 23.33 -13.26 -2.16
CA THR A 203 24.40 -12.23 -2.00
C THR A 203 25.77 -12.56 -2.61
N ASP A 204 26.31 -11.62 -3.41
CA ASP A 204 27.74 -11.49 -3.74
C ASP A 204 28.19 -9.99 -3.67
N PRO A 205 28.92 -9.55 -2.61
CA PRO A 205 29.14 -8.13 -2.31
C PRO A 205 30.38 -7.40 -2.83
N ALA A 206 31.33 -8.08 -3.48
CA ALA A 206 32.75 -7.68 -3.40
C ALA A 206 33.10 -6.22 -3.84
N SER A 207 32.26 -5.55 -4.64
CA SER A 207 32.53 -4.20 -5.14
C SER A 207 31.87 -3.04 -4.37
N ILE A 208 30.92 -3.29 -3.45
CA ILE A 208 30.11 -2.22 -2.79
C ILE A 208 30.17 -2.31 -1.25
N TYR A 209 30.87 -3.31 -0.71
CA TYR A 209 30.92 -3.60 0.72
C TYR A 209 31.28 -2.39 1.61
N ASP A 210 32.24 -1.56 1.19
CA ASP A 210 32.64 -0.38 1.96
C ASP A 210 31.52 0.64 2.12
N GLN A 211 30.64 0.78 1.11
CA GLN A 211 29.46 1.65 1.22
C GLN A 211 28.42 1.06 2.18
N TRP A 212 28.31 -0.27 2.27
CA TRP A 212 27.38 -0.92 3.19
C TRP A 212 27.80 -0.71 4.65
N ILE A 213 29.10 -0.81 4.93
CA ILE A 213 29.67 -0.56 6.27
C ILE A 213 29.46 0.90 6.69
N LEU A 214 29.63 1.87 5.79
CA LEU A 214 29.48 3.30 6.08
C LEU A 214 28.05 3.72 6.46
N TYR A 215 27.04 3.01 5.96
CA TYR A 215 25.62 3.32 6.20
C TYR A 215 25.00 2.54 7.37
N GLU A 216 25.75 1.62 7.98
CA GLU A 216 25.36 0.92 9.19
C GLU A 216 25.93 1.60 10.44
N ASP A 217 25.24 1.47 11.58
CA ASP A 217 25.72 1.97 12.86
C ASP A 217 26.86 1.08 13.37
N GLU A 218 28.00 1.70 13.70
CA GLU A 218 29.23 1.00 14.13
C GLU A 218 29.00 0.04 15.31
N LYS A 219 28.01 0.31 16.16
CA LYS A 219 27.68 -0.57 17.30
C LYS A 219 27.08 -1.92 16.90
N TYR A 220 26.56 -2.04 15.68
CA TYR A 220 25.94 -3.25 15.16
C TYR A 220 26.83 -4.01 14.17
N ILE A 221 28.06 -3.55 13.94
CA ILE A 221 29.01 -4.18 13.02
C ILE A 221 30.01 -5.01 13.85
N PRO A 222 29.97 -6.35 13.77
CA PRO A 222 30.99 -7.20 14.37
C PRO A 222 32.38 -6.86 13.83
N LYS A 223 33.39 -6.89 14.70
CA LYS A 223 34.78 -6.58 14.33
C LYS A 223 35.26 -7.42 13.14
N SER A 224 34.86 -8.69 13.09
CA SER A 224 35.21 -9.66 12.05
C SER A 224 34.69 -9.32 10.65
N ILE A 225 33.75 -8.38 10.52
CA ILE A 225 33.19 -7.98 9.21
C ILE A 225 33.40 -6.48 8.95
N LYS A 226 34.28 -5.82 9.71
CA LYS A 226 34.47 -4.37 9.60
C LYS A 226 35.23 -3.97 8.32
N GLN A 227 36.04 -4.88 7.79
CA GLN A 227 36.77 -4.69 6.54
C GLN A 227 36.51 -5.88 5.62
N TRP A 228 36.38 -5.63 4.31
CA TRP A 228 36.18 -6.68 3.31
C TRP A 228 37.25 -7.77 3.38
N ASN A 229 38.51 -7.39 3.64
CA ASN A 229 39.64 -8.33 3.74
C ASN A 229 39.52 -9.32 4.91
N GLU A 230 38.65 -9.06 5.87
CA GLU A 230 38.39 -9.93 7.03
C GLU A 230 37.15 -10.82 6.80
N VAL A 231 36.40 -10.61 5.70
CA VAL A 231 35.23 -11.41 5.32
C VAL A 231 35.69 -12.65 4.57
N ASN A 232 35.52 -13.81 5.19
CA ASN A 232 35.75 -15.11 4.56
C ASN A 232 34.42 -15.69 4.07
N LEU A 233 34.14 -15.56 2.77
CA LEU A 233 32.92 -16.13 2.15
C LEU A 233 32.87 -17.67 2.13
N LYS A 234 33.92 -18.36 2.58
CA LYS A 234 33.92 -19.81 2.77
C LYS A 234 33.63 -20.21 4.21
N ASP A 235 33.62 -19.24 5.13
CA ASP A 235 33.26 -19.45 6.52
C ASP A 235 31.74 -19.29 6.68
N TYR A 236 31.06 -20.44 6.72
CA TYR A 236 29.61 -20.51 6.89
C TYR A 236 29.15 -19.86 8.20
N GLN A 237 29.97 -19.95 9.26
CA GLN A 237 29.63 -19.39 10.55
C GLN A 237 29.71 -17.87 10.51
N GLN A 238 30.75 -17.31 9.87
CA GLN A 238 30.86 -15.87 9.69
C GLN A 238 29.73 -15.29 8.82
N GLN A 239 29.33 -16.02 7.78
CA GLN A 239 28.21 -15.65 6.92
C GLN A 239 26.87 -15.68 7.66
N PHE A 240 26.59 -16.78 8.38
CA PHE A 240 25.29 -17.04 8.99
C PHE A 240 25.07 -16.27 10.30
N ASP A 241 26.09 -16.20 11.16
CA ASP A 241 25.94 -15.60 12.49
C ASP A 241 26.13 -14.08 12.48
N TYR A 242 26.88 -13.53 11.50
CA TYR A 242 27.31 -12.13 11.51
C TYR A 242 26.96 -11.36 10.24
N LEU A 243 27.36 -11.84 9.06
CA LEU A 243 27.23 -11.04 7.83
C LEU A 243 25.76 -10.92 7.37
N PHE A 244 25.07 -12.04 7.24
CA PHE A 244 23.69 -12.08 6.75
C PHE A 244 22.69 -11.40 7.71
N PRO A 245 22.68 -11.67 9.03
CA PRO A 245 21.81 -10.97 9.97
C PRO A 245 22.07 -9.45 10.03
N THR A 246 23.30 -9.01 9.77
CA THR A 246 23.65 -7.58 9.75
C THR A 246 23.07 -6.87 8.53
N PHE A 247 23.18 -7.47 7.34
CA PHE A 247 22.88 -6.76 6.09
C PHE A 247 21.55 -7.11 5.45
N ARG A 248 20.87 -8.19 5.85
CA ARG A 248 19.66 -8.69 5.18
C ARG A 248 18.51 -7.69 5.07
N HIS A 249 18.42 -6.71 5.99
CA HIS A 249 17.39 -5.65 5.98
C HIS A 249 17.94 -4.27 5.57
N SER A 250 19.22 -4.18 5.20
CA SER A 250 19.85 -2.93 4.80
C SER A 250 19.30 -2.50 3.44
N MET A 251 18.70 -1.30 3.37
CA MET A 251 18.12 -0.78 2.12
C MET A 251 19.13 -0.73 0.98
N LEU A 252 20.41 -0.41 1.26
CA LEU A 252 21.45 -0.35 0.24
C LEU A 252 21.78 -1.71 -0.36
N VAL A 253 21.86 -2.73 0.49
CA VAL A 253 22.17 -4.12 0.10
C VAL A 253 21.00 -4.67 -0.73
N ILE A 254 19.77 -4.42 -0.27
CA ILE A 254 18.55 -4.78 -1.01
C ILE A 254 18.48 -4.05 -2.35
N ASN A 255 18.77 -2.74 -2.38
CA ASN A 255 18.78 -1.96 -3.62
C ASN A 255 19.81 -2.50 -4.61
N TYR A 256 21.01 -2.87 -4.13
CA TYR A 256 22.02 -3.52 -4.96
C TYR A 256 21.51 -4.85 -5.54
N PHE A 257 20.96 -5.72 -4.70
CA PHE A 257 20.40 -6.99 -5.17
C PHE A 257 19.34 -6.78 -6.25
N LEU A 258 18.41 -5.86 -6.01
CA LEU A 258 17.34 -5.55 -6.94
C LEU A 258 17.84 -4.93 -8.25
N ASP A 259 18.82 -4.04 -8.18
CA ASP A 259 19.38 -3.33 -9.33
C ASP A 259 20.12 -4.22 -10.31
N TYR A 260 20.82 -5.24 -9.80
CA TYR A 260 21.75 -6.05 -10.60
C TYR A 260 21.23 -7.46 -10.89
N PHE A 261 20.41 -8.03 -10.01
CA PHE A 261 19.96 -9.43 -10.12
C PHE A 261 18.49 -9.54 -10.51
N VAL A 262 17.61 -8.71 -9.95
CA VAL A 262 16.16 -8.84 -10.15
C VAL A 262 15.66 -7.98 -11.32
N PHE A 263 15.70 -6.66 -11.21
CA PHE A 263 15.06 -5.77 -12.19
C PHE A 263 15.60 -5.90 -13.62
N PRO A 264 16.92 -6.07 -13.87
CA PRO A 264 17.41 -6.29 -15.23
C PRO A 264 16.82 -7.54 -15.90
N ARG A 265 16.47 -8.57 -15.12
CA ARG A 265 15.93 -9.84 -15.61
C ARG A 265 14.40 -9.82 -15.68
N GLU A 266 13.74 -9.31 -14.65
CA GLU A 266 12.28 -9.46 -14.48
C GLU A 266 11.45 -8.20 -14.74
N ALA A 267 12.02 -6.98 -14.64
CA ALA A 267 11.29 -5.74 -14.91
C ALA A 267 11.13 -5.51 -16.42
N LYS A 268 10.26 -6.35 -17.02
CA LYS A 268 9.94 -6.35 -18.45
C LYS A 268 8.55 -5.82 -18.68
N GLN A 269 8.38 -5.13 -19.81
CA GLN A 269 7.08 -4.72 -20.33
C GLN A 269 6.87 -5.25 -21.75
N PHE A 270 5.62 -5.22 -22.18
CA PHE A 270 5.25 -5.50 -23.57
C PHE A 270 4.92 -4.18 -24.26
N PRO A 271 5.32 -4.01 -25.54
CA PRO A 271 5.14 -2.74 -26.26
C PRO A 271 3.67 -2.39 -26.46
N HIS A 272 2.79 -3.40 -26.51
CA HIS A 272 1.36 -3.21 -26.68
C HIS A 272 0.57 -4.08 -25.72
N LYS A 273 -0.62 -3.60 -25.34
CA LYS A 273 -1.60 -4.33 -24.55
C LYS A 273 -2.95 -4.23 -25.25
N LEU A 274 -3.58 -5.36 -25.52
CA LEU A 274 -4.99 -5.41 -25.88
C LEU A 274 -5.79 -5.39 -24.59
N VAL A 275 -6.55 -4.34 -24.37
CA VAL A 275 -7.38 -4.18 -23.18
C VAL A 275 -8.83 -4.28 -23.61
N ALA A 276 -9.58 -5.16 -22.95
CA ALA A 276 -11.03 -5.16 -22.97
C ALA A 276 -11.52 -4.90 -21.55
N SER A 277 -12.33 -3.86 -21.38
CA SER A 277 -13.00 -3.59 -20.11
C SER A 277 -14.38 -4.20 -20.09
N VAL A 278 -15.01 -4.18 -18.93
CA VAL A 278 -16.43 -4.48 -18.77
C VAL A 278 -17.31 -3.71 -19.76
N GLY A 279 -17.01 -2.44 -20.02
CA GLY A 279 -17.79 -1.64 -20.99
C GLY A 279 -17.75 -2.21 -22.40
N ASN A 280 -16.73 -3.02 -22.75
CA ASN A 280 -16.70 -3.77 -24.01
C ASN A 280 -17.60 -5.00 -23.97
N LEU A 281 -17.71 -5.68 -22.82
CA LEU A 281 -18.64 -6.80 -22.61
C LEU A 281 -20.08 -6.32 -22.72
N SER A 282 -20.40 -5.19 -22.10
CA SER A 282 -21.77 -4.64 -22.08
C SER A 282 -22.09 -3.68 -23.22
N SER A 283 -21.16 -3.45 -24.16
CA SER A 283 -21.21 -2.42 -25.22
C SER A 283 -22.62 -2.11 -25.73
N SER A 284 -22.94 -0.82 -25.89
CA SER A 284 -24.23 -0.33 -26.38
C SER A 284 -24.69 -0.94 -27.72
N LEU A 285 -23.78 -1.48 -28.53
CA LEU A 285 -24.11 -2.26 -29.74
C LEU A 285 -24.78 -3.62 -29.43
N ARG A 286 -24.87 -3.99 -28.15
CA ARG A 286 -25.40 -5.25 -27.62
C ARG A 286 -26.39 -5.04 -26.47
N SER A 287 -26.82 -3.81 -26.18
CA SER A 287 -27.63 -3.51 -24.98
C SER A 287 -28.96 -4.25 -24.90
N GLU A 288 -29.55 -4.63 -26.04
CA GLU A 288 -30.81 -5.41 -26.08
C GLU A 288 -30.61 -6.92 -25.92
N ILE A 289 -29.36 -7.37 -25.79
CA ILE A 289 -28.94 -8.76 -25.97
C ILE A 289 -28.26 -9.30 -24.70
N ILE A 290 -28.13 -8.49 -23.64
CA ILE A 290 -27.48 -8.88 -22.39
C ILE A 290 -28.51 -8.81 -21.26
N THR A 291 -28.55 -9.82 -20.42
CA THR A 291 -29.36 -9.81 -19.20
C THR A 291 -28.50 -10.29 -18.04
N GLY A 292 -28.38 -9.46 -17.01
CA GLY A 292 -27.63 -9.78 -15.80
C GLY A 292 -28.55 -10.03 -14.62
N PHE A 293 -28.13 -10.93 -13.74
CA PHE A 293 -28.71 -11.14 -12.42
C PHE A 293 -27.64 -10.85 -11.39
N SER A 294 -28.02 -10.32 -10.23
CA SER A 294 -27.12 -10.16 -9.08
C SER A 294 -27.93 -10.31 -7.81
N GLY A 295 -27.31 -10.91 -6.79
CA GLY A 295 -27.87 -10.97 -5.45
C GLY A 295 -27.69 -9.67 -4.65
N THR A 296 -26.91 -8.70 -5.14
CA THR A 296 -26.53 -7.49 -4.41
C THR A 296 -26.68 -6.21 -5.24
N ASN A 297 -26.97 -5.09 -4.57
CA ASN A 297 -27.15 -3.78 -5.19
C ASN A 297 -25.94 -2.83 -5.00
N ASP A 298 -24.88 -3.30 -4.32
CA ASP A 298 -23.78 -2.46 -3.82
C ASP A 298 -23.02 -1.69 -4.92
N THR A 299 -22.98 -2.21 -6.14
CA THR A 299 -22.18 -1.64 -7.24
C THR A 299 -23.02 -1.00 -8.35
N GLN A 300 -24.32 -0.77 -8.10
CA GLN A 300 -25.24 -0.17 -9.08
C GLN A 300 -24.67 1.11 -9.71
N LEU A 301 -24.11 2.01 -8.89
CA LEU A 301 -23.52 3.29 -9.34
C LEU A 301 -22.23 3.11 -10.15
N LEU A 302 -21.61 1.93 -10.10
CA LEU A 302 -20.38 1.59 -10.80
C LEU A 302 -20.64 0.82 -12.11
N LEU A 303 -21.88 0.41 -12.37
CA LEU A 303 -22.25 -0.27 -13.60
C LEU A 303 -22.10 0.69 -14.80
N PRO A 304 -21.77 0.16 -16.00
CA PRO A 304 -21.77 0.95 -17.22
C PRO A 304 -23.08 1.73 -17.42
N ILE A 305 -22.98 3.02 -17.77
CA ILE A 305 -24.11 3.98 -17.79
C ILE A 305 -25.35 3.56 -18.62
N HIS A 306 -25.18 2.65 -19.58
CA HIS A 306 -26.27 2.15 -20.43
C HIS A 306 -26.97 0.92 -19.83
N ILE A 307 -26.40 0.30 -18.80
CA ILE A 307 -27.04 -0.79 -18.06
C ILE A 307 -28.07 -0.20 -17.13
N ARG A 308 -29.29 -0.72 -17.22
CA ARG A 308 -30.39 -0.34 -16.36
C ARG A 308 -30.69 -1.49 -15.44
N GLN A 309 -30.63 -1.24 -14.14
CA GLN A 309 -31.07 -2.20 -13.14
C GLN A 309 -32.59 -2.22 -13.06
N TYR A 310 -33.15 -3.41 -12.91
CA TYR A 310 -34.58 -3.63 -12.75
C TYR A 310 -34.82 -4.33 -11.41
N ASP A 311 -35.06 -3.53 -10.38
CA ASP A 311 -35.30 -4.06 -9.04
C ASP A 311 -36.72 -4.63 -8.94
N LEU A 312 -36.80 -5.91 -8.60
CA LEU A 312 -38.08 -6.60 -8.44
C LEU A 312 -38.79 -6.12 -7.17
N PRO A 313 -40.08 -5.69 -7.24
CA PRO A 313 -40.82 -5.23 -6.06
C PRO A 313 -40.83 -6.22 -4.91
N GLU A 314 -40.85 -7.53 -5.21
CA GLU A 314 -40.83 -8.61 -4.23
C GLU A 314 -39.53 -8.66 -3.41
N LEU A 315 -38.42 -8.17 -3.98
CA LEU A 315 -37.10 -8.22 -3.37
C LEU A 315 -36.73 -6.91 -2.65
N GLN A 316 -37.51 -5.83 -2.76
CA GLN A 316 -37.19 -4.55 -2.09
C GLN A 316 -37.01 -4.65 -0.57
N LYS A 317 -37.56 -5.71 0.06
CA LYS A 317 -37.45 -5.94 1.51
C LYS A 317 -36.12 -6.58 1.92
N THR A 318 -35.33 -7.14 1.00
CA THR A 318 -34.10 -7.88 1.34
C THR A 318 -33.07 -6.99 2.02
N ASP A 319 -32.91 -5.75 1.55
CA ASP A 319 -31.98 -4.78 2.16
C ASP A 319 -32.37 -4.46 3.60
N THR A 320 -33.68 -4.31 3.85
CA THR A 320 -34.20 -4.11 5.20
C THR A 320 -34.01 -5.35 6.07
N ILE A 321 -34.09 -6.56 5.53
CA ILE A 321 -33.81 -7.80 6.27
C ILE A 321 -32.32 -7.87 6.64
N VAL A 322 -31.41 -7.50 5.73
CA VAL A 322 -29.97 -7.43 6.02
C VAL A 322 -29.69 -6.41 7.12
N LEU A 323 -30.24 -5.19 7.01
CA LEU A 323 -30.12 -4.17 8.05
C LEU A 323 -30.69 -4.65 9.39
N ASN A 324 -31.88 -5.25 9.39
CA ASN A 324 -32.48 -5.78 10.61
C ASN A 324 -31.64 -6.89 11.24
N ASN A 325 -30.94 -7.71 10.44
CA ASN A 325 -29.97 -8.67 10.95
C ASN A 325 -28.74 -7.97 11.55
N LEU A 326 -28.17 -6.97 10.87
CA LEU A 326 -27.01 -6.22 11.36
C LEU A 326 -27.30 -5.46 12.65
N LEU A 327 -28.54 -4.97 12.83
CA LEU A 327 -28.99 -4.20 14.00
C LEU A 327 -29.52 -5.06 15.15
N LYS A 328 -29.36 -6.39 15.08
CA LYS A 328 -29.67 -7.27 16.21
C LYS A 328 -28.73 -6.98 17.38
N SER A 329 -29.25 -7.06 18.61
CA SER A 329 -28.49 -6.87 19.85
C SER A 329 -27.21 -7.70 19.92
N GLU A 330 -27.23 -8.91 19.34
CA GLU A 330 -26.11 -9.83 19.27
C GLU A 330 -24.93 -9.29 18.45
N ASN A 331 -25.18 -8.36 17.52
CA ASN A 331 -24.19 -7.72 16.66
C ASN A 331 -23.71 -6.35 17.18
N GLU A 332 -24.26 -5.86 18.29
CA GLU A 332 -23.87 -4.57 18.88
C GLU A 332 -22.54 -4.66 19.64
N ASN A 333 -22.13 -5.86 20.02
CA ASN A 333 -20.88 -6.12 20.72
C ASN A 333 -19.69 -6.03 19.77
N PHE A 334 -18.95 -4.93 19.82
CA PHE A 334 -17.66 -4.79 19.17
C PHE A 334 -16.61 -4.26 20.16
N GLN A 335 -15.35 -4.60 19.91
CA GLN A 335 -14.22 -4.06 20.65
C GLN A 335 -13.27 -3.36 19.69
N ILE A 336 -12.85 -2.14 20.06
CA ILE A 336 -11.82 -1.41 19.33
C ILE A 336 -10.46 -1.81 19.91
N LEU A 337 -9.63 -2.39 19.05
CA LEU A 337 -8.28 -2.81 19.44
C LEU A 337 -7.28 -1.66 19.26
N PRO A 338 -6.25 -1.57 20.12
CA PRO A 338 -5.19 -0.58 19.95
C PRO A 338 -4.33 -0.89 18.71
N ILE A 339 -3.72 0.14 18.13
CA ILE A 339 -2.99 0.10 16.85
C ILE A 339 -1.84 -0.93 16.81
N ASN A 340 -1.29 -1.30 17.97
CA ASN A 340 -0.16 -2.23 18.10
C ASN A 340 -0.49 -3.47 18.94
N VAL A 341 -1.74 -3.96 18.87
CA VAL A 341 -2.11 -5.19 19.56
C VAL A 341 -1.40 -6.40 18.93
N THR A 342 -0.86 -7.30 19.76
CA THR A 342 -0.30 -8.57 19.29
C THR A 342 -1.40 -9.61 19.14
N SER A 343 -1.18 -10.61 18.29
CA SER A 343 -2.09 -11.76 18.17
C SER A 343 -2.39 -12.41 19.53
N GLU A 344 -1.38 -12.51 20.40
CA GLU A 344 -1.53 -13.10 21.72
C GLU A 344 -2.48 -12.29 22.63
N ASN A 345 -2.39 -10.95 22.58
CA ASN A 345 -3.28 -10.10 23.36
C ASN A 345 -4.72 -10.18 22.88
N ILE A 346 -4.94 -10.28 21.55
CA ILE A 346 -6.27 -10.48 20.98
C ILE A 346 -6.83 -11.83 21.45
N LEU A 347 -6.05 -12.91 21.33
CA LEU A 347 -6.51 -14.24 21.74
C LEU A 347 -6.82 -14.31 23.25
N LYS A 348 -6.05 -13.64 24.11
CA LYS A 348 -6.36 -13.55 25.55
C LYS A 348 -7.70 -12.87 25.78
N GLN A 349 -7.97 -11.75 25.12
CA GLN A 349 -9.26 -11.07 25.23
C GLN A 349 -10.44 -11.93 24.74
N ILE A 350 -10.25 -12.73 23.70
CA ILE A 350 -11.25 -13.68 23.20
C ILE A 350 -11.53 -14.79 24.22
N VAL A 351 -10.48 -15.35 24.82
CA VAL A 351 -10.61 -16.43 25.82
C VAL A 351 -11.23 -15.92 27.13
N ASP A 352 -10.91 -14.69 27.52
CA ASP A 352 -11.45 -14.03 28.72
C ASP A 352 -12.87 -13.48 28.50
N TYR A 353 -13.43 -13.60 27.28
CA TYR A 353 -14.78 -13.16 26.98
C TYR A 353 -15.82 -13.97 27.76
N GLN A 354 -16.94 -13.35 28.11
CA GLN A 354 -17.96 -13.97 28.97
C GLN A 354 -18.59 -15.21 28.34
N GLU A 355 -18.64 -15.28 27.01
CA GLU A 355 -19.18 -16.40 26.25
C GLU A 355 -18.08 -17.22 25.59
N ILE A 356 -18.34 -18.51 25.40
CA ILE A 356 -17.40 -19.42 24.74
C ILE A 356 -17.37 -19.10 23.24
N VAL A 357 -16.23 -18.64 22.76
CA VAL A 357 -16.01 -18.44 21.32
C VAL A 357 -15.44 -19.74 20.72
N ASN A 358 -16.24 -20.43 19.92
CA ASN A 358 -15.80 -21.67 19.25
C ASN A 358 -15.21 -21.42 17.86
N VAL A 359 -15.50 -20.28 17.22
CA VAL A 359 -15.08 -19.99 15.85
C VAL A 359 -14.52 -18.58 15.75
N ILE A 360 -13.31 -18.45 15.22
CA ILE A 360 -12.70 -17.18 14.83
C ILE A 360 -12.72 -17.08 13.31
N LEU A 361 -13.24 -15.96 12.83
CA LEU A 361 -13.30 -15.59 11.42
C LEU A 361 -12.37 -14.39 11.21
N ASP A 362 -11.14 -14.64 10.80
CA ASP A 362 -10.15 -13.60 10.56
C ASP A 362 -10.31 -12.98 9.17
N ILE A 363 -11.36 -12.16 9.05
CA ILE A 363 -11.70 -11.46 7.82
C ILE A 363 -11.00 -10.10 7.81
N GLY A 364 -9.96 -9.99 6.98
CA GLY A 364 -9.15 -8.79 6.87
C GLY A 364 -7.79 -8.87 7.57
N THR A 365 -7.35 -10.06 7.99
CA THR A 365 -5.98 -10.28 8.47
C THR A 365 -5.63 -9.47 9.71
N LEU A 366 -6.45 -9.60 10.75
CA LEU A 366 -6.21 -9.01 12.06
C LEU A 366 -4.98 -9.64 12.72
N PHE A 367 -4.81 -10.96 12.59
CA PHE A 367 -3.67 -11.68 13.15
C PHE A 367 -2.47 -11.60 12.20
N ILE A 368 -1.70 -10.51 12.25
CA ILE A 368 -0.62 -10.24 11.29
C ILE A 368 0.67 -11.03 11.62
N ASP A 369 0.97 -11.27 12.91
CA ASP A 369 2.24 -11.78 13.44
C ASP A 369 2.38 -13.33 13.55
N GLY A 370 1.61 -14.10 12.78
CA GLY A 370 1.77 -15.56 12.73
C GLY A 370 1.08 -16.23 11.53
N THR A 371 1.45 -17.46 11.21
CA THR A 371 0.70 -18.30 10.24
C THR A 371 -0.62 -18.78 10.86
N ASN A 372 -1.55 -19.28 10.05
CA ASN A 372 -2.80 -19.87 10.56
C ASN A 372 -2.53 -20.93 11.64
N ARG A 373 -1.49 -21.75 11.43
CA ARG A 373 -1.01 -22.73 12.39
C ARG A 373 -0.56 -22.09 13.70
N ASP A 374 0.24 -21.04 13.64
CA ASP A 374 0.75 -20.37 14.85
C ASP A 374 -0.39 -19.78 15.68
N ILE A 375 -1.37 -19.15 15.02
CA ILE A 375 -2.54 -18.55 15.68
C ILE A 375 -3.42 -19.64 16.30
N ALA A 376 -3.73 -20.70 15.54
CA ALA A 376 -4.52 -21.83 16.00
C ALA A 376 -3.90 -22.51 17.23
N ILE A 377 -2.60 -22.81 17.17
CA ILE A 377 -1.88 -23.45 18.29
C ILE A 377 -1.83 -22.54 19.51
N LYS A 378 -1.56 -21.23 19.32
CA LYS A 378 -1.57 -20.26 20.43
C LYS A 378 -2.95 -20.20 21.08
N TRP A 379 -4.02 -20.20 20.28
CA TRP A 379 -5.39 -20.18 20.80
C TRP A 379 -5.70 -21.44 21.61
N LEU A 380 -5.41 -22.63 21.07
CA LEU A 380 -5.61 -23.90 21.79
C LEU A 380 -4.88 -23.96 23.14
N LYS A 381 -3.67 -23.39 23.21
CA LYS A 381 -2.89 -23.31 24.45
C LYS A 381 -3.53 -22.41 25.51
N LEU A 382 -4.22 -21.35 25.08
CA LEU A 382 -4.92 -20.41 25.95
C LEU A 382 -6.32 -20.91 26.35
N SER A 383 -6.99 -21.68 25.50
CA SER A 383 -8.33 -22.23 25.74
C SER A 383 -8.38 -23.21 26.92
N ASP A 384 -9.55 -23.30 27.56
CA ASP A 384 -9.80 -24.18 28.71
C ASP A 384 -9.55 -25.67 28.38
N LYS A 385 -8.72 -26.31 29.22
CA LYS A 385 -8.25 -27.69 29.08
C LYS A 385 -9.33 -28.73 29.35
N ASN A 386 -10.41 -28.37 30.03
CA ASN A 386 -11.46 -29.31 30.38
C ASN A 386 -12.55 -29.41 29.29
N THR A 387 -12.65 -28.39 28.44
CA THR A 387 -13.74 -28.26 27.45
C THR A 387 -13.25 -28.36 26.01
N ILE A 388 -12.06 -27.85 25.72
CA ILE A 388 -11.50 -27.83 24.36
C ILE A 388 -10.30 -28.77 24.27
N ASP A 389 -10.35 -29.73 23.35
CA ASP A 389 -9.27 -30.71 23.12
C ASP A 389 -8.50 -30.43 21.82
N TYR A 390 -9.15 -29.81 20.83
CA TYR A 390 -8.64 -29.70 19.47
C TYR A 390 -8.84 -28.31 18.87
N VAL A 391 -7.92 -27.92 17.99
CA VAL A 391 -8.09 -26.76 17.10
C VAL A 391 -8.05 -27.20 15.65
N VAL A 392 -8.99 -26.65 14.87
CA VAL A 392 -9.11 -26.88 13.44
C VAL A 392 -8.74 -25.59 12.71
N TYR A 393 -7.86 -25.72 11.72
CA TYR A 393 -7.42 -24.59 10.89
C TYR A 393 -7.06 -25.08 9.49
N PHE A 394 -6.88 -24.13 8.57
CA PHE A 394 -6.36 -24.43 7.24
C PHE A 394 -4.86 -24.22 7.18
N ASP A 395 -4.15 -25.25 6.71
CA ASP A 395 -2.78 -25.14 6.26
C ASP A 395 -2.74 -25.27 4.74
N SER A 396 -2.39 -24.18 4.06
CA SER A 396 -2.64 -24.02 2.63
C SER A 396 -4.12 -24.32 2.34
N ASP A 397 -4.46 -25.25 1.44
CA ASP A 397 -5.85 -25.62 1.14
C ASP A 397 -6.36 -26.85 1.92
N SER A 398 -5.58 -27.36 2.87
CA SER A 398 -5.92 -28.59 3.63
C SER A 398 -6.38 -28.27 5.05
N ILE A 399 -7.43 -28.97 5.49
CA ILE A 399 -7.98 -28.83 6.84
C ILE A 399 -7.18 -29.72 7.79
N ILE A 400 -6.53 -29.08 8.76
CA ILE A 400 -5.69 -29.71 9.75
C ILE A 400 -6.35 -29.60 11.12
N VAL A 401 -6.32 -30.70 11.86
CA VAL A 401 -6.69 -30.76 13.28
C VAL A 401 -5.42 -30.91 14.10
N CYS A 402 -5.30 -30.11 15.17
CA CYS A 402 -4.20 -30.20 16.13
C CYS A 402 -4.73 -30.52 17.52
N ASP A 403 -4.13 -31.50 18.19
CA ASP A 403 -4.40 -31.81 19.59
C ASP A 403 -3.52 -31.00 20.56
N ARG A 404 -3.78 -31.14 21.87
CA ARG A 404 -3.00 -30.46 22.92
C ARG A 404 -1.56 -30.94 23.04
N GLN A 405 -1.25 -32.12 22.52
CA GLN A 405 0.10 -32.68 22.43
C GLN A 405 0.85 -32.20 21.17
N LEU A 406 0.21 -31.34 20.36
CA LEU A 406 0.73 -30.79 19.10
C LEU A 406 0.89 -31.83 17.98
N HIS A 407 0.14 -32.94 18.05
CA HIS A 407 0.01 -33.83 16.90
C HIS A 407 -0.99 -33.27 15.89
N HIS A 408 -0.69 -33.50 14.62
CA HIS A 408 -1.46 -32.98 13.50
C HIS A 408 -2.13 -34.12 12.74
N TYR A 409 -3.42 -33.97 12.45
CA TYR A 409 -4.24 -34.94 11.74
C TYR A 409 -4.95 -34.26 10.56
N SER A 410 -5.15 -34.99 9.47
CA SER A 410 -6.07 -34.54 8.42
C SER A 410 -7.50 -34.67 8.94
N PHE A 411 -8.30 -33.60 8.78
CA PHE A 411 -9.69 -33.58 9.23
C PHE A 411 -10.51 -34.74 8.65
N VAL A 412 -10.22 -35.17 7.42
CA VAL A 412 -10.92 -36.28 6.73
C VAL A 412 -10.70 -37.61 7.44
N THR A 413 -9.50 -37.84 7.95
CA THR A 413 -9.11 -39.10 8.61
C THR A 413 -9.33 -39.08 10.12
N PHE A 414 -9.63 -37.91 10.68
CA PHE A 414 -9.69 -37.73 12.12
C PHE A 414 -11.07 -38.13 12.65
N PRO A 415 -11.15 -39.02 13.66
CA PRO A 415 -12.44 -39.43 14.24
C PRO A 415 -13.26 -38.30 14.85
N ALA A 416 -12.71 -37.09 15.04
CA ALA A 416 -13.44 -35.97 15.64
C ALA A 416 -14.37 -35.20 14.69
N SER A 417 -14.62 -35.66 13.46
CA SER A 417 -15.85 -35.22 12.77
C SER A 417 -17.11 -35.50 13.60
N GLU A 418 -17.03 -36.40 14.58
CA GLU A 418 -18.08 -36.73 15.55
C GLU A 418 -17.93 -36.03 16.92
N ARG A 419 -16.81 -35.34 17.19
CA ARG A 419 -16.52 -34.63 18.46
C ARG A 419 -16.27 -33.13 18.24
N LEU A 420 -17.16 -32.48 17.51
CA LEU A 420 -17.06 -31.04 17.21
C LEU A 420 -17.31 -30.16 18.45
N ASP A 421 -17.93 -30.71 19.48
CA ASP A 421 -18.23 -30.07 20.76
C ASP A 421 -16.98 -29.67 21.55
N CYS A 422 -15.86 -30.39 21.39
CA CYS A 422 -14.58 -30.06 22.01
C CYS A 422 -13.56 -29.42 21.04
N CYS A 423 -14.03 -28.93 19.89
CA CYS A 423 -13.20 -28.30 18.87
C CYS A 423 -13.40 -26.78 18.82
N ILE A 424 -12.32 -26.06 18.50
CA ILE A 424 -12.34 -24.64 18.10
C ILE A 424 -11.85 -24.49 16.66
N PHE A 425 -12.38 -23.51 15.93
CA PHE A 425 -12.11 -23.32 14.49
C PHE A 425 -11.53 -21.94 14.21
N TYR A 426 -10.34 -21.91 13.61
CA TYR A 426 -9.74 -20.69 13.08
C TYR A 426 -9.81 -20.68 11.55
N LEU A 427 -10.50 -19.70 10.99
CA LEU A 427 -10.69 -19.54 9.54
C LEU A 427 -10.20 -18.17 9.09
N ASP A 428 -9.38 -18.14 8.04
CA ASP A 428 -8.89 -16.90 7.43
C ASP A 428 -9.83 -16.36 6.32
N GLU A 429 -9.47 -15.22 5.72
CA GLU A 429 -10.26 -14.57 4.65
C GLU A 429 -10.48 -15.46 3.39
N ILE A 430 -9.61 -16.43 3.11
CA ILE A 430 -9.76 -17.31 1.92
C ILE A 430 -10.66 -18.48 2.26
N HIS A 431 -10.42 -19.09 3.41
CA HIS A 431 -11.10 -20.30 3.85
C HIS A 431 -12.48 -20.01 4.46
N THR A 432 -12.90 -18.74 4.46
CA THR A 432 -14.29 -18.30 4.65
C THR A 432 -15.08 -18.24 3.33
N ARG A 433 -14.44 -18.50 2.18
CA ARG A 433 -15.03 -18.42 0.82
C ARG A 433 -15.04 -19.78 0.11
N GLY A 434 -16.04 -20.60 0.40
CA GLY A 434 -16.45 -21.74 -0.41
C GLY A 434 -15.72 -23.06 -0.16
N THR A 435 -14.92 -23.19 0.90
CA THR A 435 -14.34 -24.49 1.26
C THR A 435 -15.41 -25.36 1.92
N GLY A 436 -15.93 -26.33 1.17
CA GLY A 436 -17.05 -27.15 1.63
C GLY A 436 -16.65 -28.15 2.72
N LEU A 437 -16.77 -27.77 4.00
CA LEU A 437 -16.93 -28.75 5.08
C LEU A 437 -18.34 -29.35 5.05
N THR A 438 -18.45 -30.66 5.28
CA THR A 438 -19.71 -31.40 5.26
C THR A 438 -20.34 -31.56 6.65
N LYS A 439 -21.65 -31.31 6.68
CA LYS A 439 -22.72 -31.60 7.66
C LYS A 439 -23.14 -30.52 8.66
N ASP A 440 -22.23 -29.70 9.20
CA ASP A 440 -22.64 -28.64 10.14
C ASP A 440 -23.08 -27.36 9.40
N ARG A 441 -24.35 -26.96 9.59
CA ARG A 441 -24.94 -25.80 8.89
C ARG A 441 -24.30 -24.47 9.30
N PHE A 442 -23.79 -24.35 10.53
CA PHE A 442 -23.18 -23.14 11.03
C PHE A 442 -21.79 -22.94 10.42
N VAL A 443 -20.95 -23.98 10.44
CA VAL A 443 -19.64 -23.94 9.79
C VAL A 443 -19.78 -23.74 8.28
N GLN A 444 -20.78 -24.37 7.64
CA GLN A 444 -21.10 -24.12 6.23
C GLN A 444 -21.54 -22.68 5.96
N ALA A 445 -22.30 -22.06 6.85
CA ALA A 445 -22.68 -20.66 6.72
C ALA A 445 -21.45 -19.75 6.83
N CYS A 446 -20.58 -19.98 7.83
CA CYS A 446 -19.32 -19.25 8.00
C CYS A 446 -18.39 -19.38 6.78
N MET A 447 -18.34 -20.57 6.17
CA MET A 447 -17.53 -20.85 4.98
C MET A 447 -18.18 -20.38 3.67
N ARG A 448 -19.38 -19.80 3.69
CA ARG A 448 -20.05 -19.23 2.51
C ARG A 448 -20.20 -17.72 2.60
N MET A 449 -19.52 -17.07 3.54
CA MET A 449 -19.61 -15.63 3.69
C MET A 449 -18.75 -14.94 2.64
N THR A 450 -19.40 -14.51 1.56
CA THR A 450 -18.79 -13.63 0.57
C THR A 450 -18.75 -12.20 1.10
N LYS A 451 -17.54 -11.62 1.16
CA LYS A 451 -17.32 -10.17 1.19
C LYS A 451 -17.74 -9.43 2.49
N ILE A 452 -17.34 -9.90 3.69
CA ILE A 452 -17.48 -9.14 4.97
C ILE A 452 -16.45 -7.99 5.10
N ARG A 453 -16.01 -7.39 3.98
CA ARG A 453 -14.93 -6.39 4.01
C ARG A 453 -15.37 -4.98 4.44
N ASN A 454 -16.67 -4.72 4.59
CA ASN A 454 -17.21 -3.36 4.68
C ASN A 454 -18.13 -3.10 5.89
N VAL A 455 -17.88 -3.68 7.07
CA VAL A 455 -18.60 -3.23 8.29
C VAL A 455 -18.06 -1.87 8.79
N SER A 456 -16.95 -1.37 8.23
CA SER A 456 -16.39 -0.04 8.54
C SER A 456 -17.18 1.12 7.92
N ALA A 457 -18.13 0.86 7.02
CA ALA A 457 -18.78 1.91 6.22
C ALA A 457 -19.83 2.75 6.97
N PHE A 458 -20.23 2.37 8.19
CA PHE A 458 -21.32 3.06 8.90
C PHE A 458 -20.88 3.91 10.11
N ARG A 459 -19.58 4.13 10.33
CA ARG A 459 -19.12 4.88 11.53
C ARG A 459 -19.00 6.40 11.40
N HIS A 460 -19.24 6.98 10.23
CA HIS A 460 -19.43 8.43 10.10
C HIS A 460 -20.31 8.73 8.89
N ILE A 461 -21.63 8.73 9.11
CA ILE A 461 -22.52 9.57 8.32
C ILE A 461 -23.08 10.60 9.29
N ASP A 462 -22.29 11.65 9.54
CA ASP A 462 -22.85 12.90 10.06
C ASP A 462 -23.63 13.53 8.91
N TRP A 463 -24.95 13.36 8.91
CA TRP A 463 -25.84 14.24 8.15
C TRP A 463 -25.82 15.60 8.86
N ASN A 464 -24.81 16.40 8.58
CA ASN A 464 -24.97 17.83 8.77
C ASN A 464 -25.73 18.37 7.56
N ASP A 465 -27.00 18.66 7.81
CA ASP A 465 -27.78 19.64 7.06
C ASP A 465 -26.94 20.91 6.90
N ASP A 466 -26.33 21.08 5.74
CA ASP A 466 -26.34 22.34 5.00
C ASP A 466 -25.56 22.19 3.69
N GLN A 467 -26.17 22.69 2.61
CA GLN A 467 -25.62 22.72 1.26
C GLN A 467 -24.35 23.59 1.16
N GLN A 468 -23.19 23.07 1.54
CA GLN A 468 -21.91 23.63 1.10
C GLN A 468 -20.97 22.53 0.63
N ILE A 469 -21.08 22.25 -0.68
CA ILE A 469 -20.03 21.59 -1.46
C ILE A 469 -18.79 22.49 -1.40
N PHE A 470 -17.87 22.22 -0.47
CA PHE A 470 -16.51 22.77 -0.54
C PHE A 470 -15.72 22.06 -1.66
N THR A 471 -16.17 22.21 -2.91
CA THR A 471 -15.24 22.11 -4.04
C THR A 471 -14.42 23.39 -4.02
N ASN A 472 -13.30 23.30 -3.32
CA ASN A 472 -12.23 24.29 -3.27
C ASN A 472 -11.97 24.86 -4.67
N VAL A 473 -12.36 26.12 -4.88
CA VAL A 473 -12.17 26.87 -6.13
C VAL A 473 -10.69 26.83 -6.55
N LEU A 474 -9.77 26.75 -5.58
CA LEU A 474 -8.33 26.59 -5.80
C LEU A 474 -7.96 25.25 -6.47
N MET A 475 -8.67 24.16 -6.17
CA MET A 475 -8.43 22.83 -6.77
C MET A 475 -9.03 22.73 -8.17
N LYS A 476 -10.16 23.40 -8.44
CA LYS A 476 -10.70 23.53 -9.80
C LYS A 476 -9.80 24.41 -10.66
N ASP A 477 -9.25 25.50 -10.13
CA ASP A 477 -8.34 26.38 -10.87
C ASP A 477 -6.97 25.71 -11.12
N LEU A 478 -6.43 24.97 -10.14
CA LEU A 478 -5.22 24.16 -10.32
C LEU A 478 -5.43 22.98 -11.29
N ALA A 479 -6.57 22.30 -11.24
CA ALA A 479 -6.90 21.23 -12.17
C ALA A 479 -7.16 21.76 -13.59
N LYS A 480 -7.78 22.94 -13.76
CA LYS A 480 -7.99 23.58 -15.06
C LYS A 480 -6.68 24.05 -15.72
N GLU A 481 -5.71 24.47 -14.90
CA GLU A 481 -4.36 24.81 -15.35
C GLU A 481 -3.56 23.55 -15.71
N CYS A 482 -3.62 22.50 -14.89
CA CYS A 482 -2.87 21.25 -15.11
C CYS A 482 -3.45 20.30 -16.19
N SER A 483 -4.63 20.60 -16.75
CA SER A 483 -5.34 19.72 -17.72
C SER A 483 -5.25 20.18 -19.18
N LYS A 484 -4.45 21.21 -19.51
CA LYS A 484 -4.28 21.63 -20.92
C LYS A 484 -3.24 20.75 -21.62
N PRO A 485 -3.59 20.12 -22.76
CA PRO A 485 -2.67 19.24 -23.46
C PRO A 485 -1.61 20.04 -24.23
N GLU A 486 -0.45 19.38 -24.43
CA GLU A 486 0.68 19.74 -25.32
C GLU A 486 1.82 20.57 -24.70
N ILE A 487 2.91 19.86 -24.35
CA ILE A 487 4.38 20.10 -24.54
C ILE A 487 5.00 21.51 -24.32
N ILE A 488 4.22 22.55 -24.09
CA ILE A 488 4.65 23.94 -23.90
C ILE A 488 4.80 24.30 -22.40
N GLU A 489 4.32 23.45 -21.49
CA GLU A 489 4.20 23.81 -20.06
C GLU A 489 5.40 23.55 -19.16
N LEU A 490 6.40 22.76 -19.55
CA LEU A 490 7.65 22.75 -18.77
C LEU A 490 8.43 24.07 -18.91
N ILE A 491 8.30 24.75 -20.06
CA ILE A 491 8.87 26.08 -20.29
C ILE A 491 8.03 27.14 -19.58
N LYS A 492 6.69 27.05 -19.61
CA LYS A 492 5.83 28.00 -18.87
C LYS A 492 5.88 27.84 -17.35
N ILE A 493 6.03 26.62 -16.82
CA ILE A 493 6.26 26.38 -15.39
C ILE A 493 7.64 26.93 -15.00
N LYS A 494 8.68 26.68 -15.82
CA LYS A 494 10.00 27.29 -15.65
C LYS A 494 9.93 28.83 -15.70
N ASP A 495 9.20 29.41 -16.64
CA ASP A 495 9.05 30.87 -16.81
C ASP A 495 8.17 31.48 -15.72
N ALA A 496 7.15 30.77 -15.23
CA ALA A 496 6.32 31.20 -14.11
C ALA A 496 7.09 31.14 -12.78
N ILE A 497 7.95 30.13 -12.59
CA ILE A 497 8.88 30.02 -11.46
C ILE A 497 9.94 31.14 -11.55
N LEU A 498 10.55 31.36 -12.71
CA LEU A 498 11.50 32.47 -12.95
C LEU A 498 10.87 33.85 -12.72
N LYS A 499 9.65 34.06 -13.19
CA LYS A 499 8.90 35.32 -13.00
C LYS A 499 8.55 35.55 -11.53
N ARG A 500 8.09 34.52 -10.81
CA ARG A 500 7.84 34.61 -9.34
C ARG A 500 9.12 34.88 -8.54
N LEU A 501 10.25 34.33 -8.97
CA LEU A 501 11.55 34.56 -8.33
C LEU A 501 12.11 35.96 -8.62
N GLN A 502 11.88 36.50 -9.83
CA GLN A 502 12.18 37.91 -10.16
C GLN A 502 11.29 38.88 -9.38
N ASP A 503 10.01 38.58 -9.22
CA ASP A 503 9.09 39.40 -8.43
C ASP A 503 9.45 39.35 -6.94
N TYR A 504 9.84 38.19 -6.41
CA TYR A 504 10.34 38.04 -5.04
C TYR A 504 11.69 38.75 -4.83
N SER A 505 12.60 38.71 -5.82
CA SER A 505 13.84 39.48 -5.85
C SER A 505 13.59 40.99 -5.80
N ARG A 506 12.64 41.49 -6.60
CA ARG A 506 12.23 42.91 -6.59
C ARG A 506 11.56 43.32 -5.29
N THR A 507 10.77 42.42 -4.69
CA THR A 507 10.12 42.68 -3.39
C THR A 507 11.15 42.69 -2.26
N LYS A 508 12.18 41.82 -2.33
CA LYS A 508 13.31 41.81 -1.39
C LYS A 508 14.19 43.06 -1.52
N GLN A 509 14.45 43.55 -2.74
CA GLN A 509 15.15 44.83 -2.98
C GLN A 509 14.33 46.03 -2.46
N ARG A 510 13.01 46.02 -2.66
CA ARG A 510 12.12 47.08 -2.19
C ARG A 510 11.98 47.08 -0.66
N LEU A 511 11.94 45.90 -0.03
CA LEU A 511 11.96 45.75 1.43
C LEU A 511 13.31 46.16 2.04
N SER A 512 14.44 45.89 1.37
CA SER A 512 15.75 46.33 1.86
C SER A 512 16.01 47.82 1.65
N GLN A 513 15.47 48.44 0.60
CA GLN A 513 15.42 49.90 0.47
C GLN A 513 14.55 50.54 1.55
N LEU A 514 13.35 50.00 1.82
CA LEU A 514 12.47 50.51 2.87
C LEU A 514 13.03 50.31 4.28
N LEU A 515 13.74 49.21 4.54
CA LEU A 515 14.47 49.02 5.80
C LEU A 515 15.63 49.99 5.94
N ASN A 516 16.41 50.22 4.88
CA ASN A 516 17.52 51.18 4.92
C ASN A 516 17.02 52.62 5.12
N GLU A 517 15.96 53.04 4.42
CA GLU A 517 15.36 54.37 4.61
C GLU A 517 14.80 54.54 6.03
N LYS A 518 14.21 53.50 6.61
CA LYS A 518 13.70 53.53 7.98
C LYS A 518 14.83 53.57 9.01
N GLN A 519 15.89 52.78 8.82
CA GLN A 519 17.09 52.80 9.65
C GLN A 519 17.82 54.15 9.56
N GLN A 520 17.82 54.78 8.39
CA GLN A 520 18.44 56.09 8.18
C GLN A 520 17.65 57.21 8.88
N ARG A 521 16.31 57.16 8.87
CA ARG A 521 15.47 58.08 9.65
C ARG A 521 15.59 57.87 11.17
N GLU A 522 15.68 56.63 11.62
CA GLU A 522 15.90 56.31 13.04
C GLU A 522 17.28 56.82 13.51
N LEU A 523 18.32 56.72 12.67
CA LEU A 523 19.65 57.26 12.95
C LEU A 523 19.68 58.80 12.96
N GLU A 524 18.94 59.45 12.05
CA GLU A 524 18.79 60.91 12.01
C GLU A 524 18.04 61.44 13.24
N GLN A 525 16.99 60.73 13.70
CA GLN A 525 16.29 61.07 14.95
C GLN A 525 17.18 60.89 16.19
N GLU A 526 17.95 59.79 16.29
CA GLU A 526 18.93 59.61 17.38
C GLU A 526 20.02 60.70 17.37
N LEU A 527 20.44 61.16 16.18
CA LEU A 527 21.43 62.23 16.05
C LEU A 527 20.85 63.60 16.43
N GLU A 528 19.60 63.89 16.10
CA GLU A 528 18.89 65.10 16.55
C GLU A 528 18.68 65.09 18.07
N GLU A 529 18.26 63.96 18.64
CA GLU A 529 18.10 63.80 20.10
C GLU A 529 19.44 63.98 20.84
N ARG A 530 20.53 63.41 20.33
CA ARG A 530 21.88 63.61 20.90
C ARG A 530 22.43 65.02 20.73
N GLN A 531 21.98 65.76 19.72
CA GLN A 531 22.34 67.18 19.57
C GLN A 531 21.57 68.06 20.56
N LEU A 532 20.31 67.72 20.87
CA LEU A 532 19.52 68.35 21.93
C LEU A 532 20.12 68.08 23.34
N GLU A 533 20.66 66.89 23.59
CA GLU A 533 21.36 66.56 24.85
C GLU A 533 22.74 67.23 25.01
N ARG A 534 23.36 67.71 23.93
CA ARG A 534 24.64 68.45 23.95
C ARG A 534 24.49 69.97 24.08
N SER A 535 23.32 70.44 24.48
CA SER A 535 23.15 71.81 24.95
C SER A 535 24.01 72.01 26.22
N PRO A 536 25.00 72.92 26.24
CA PRO A 536 25.82 73.15 27.44
C PRO A 536 24.96 73.68 28.60
N PRO A 537 25.36 73.43 29.86
CA PRO A 537 24.60 73.86 31.02
C PRO A 537 24.48 75.39 31.01
N VAL A 538 23.26 75.87 30.91
CA VAL A 538 22.92 77.24 31.29
C VAL A 538 23.10 77.30 32.80
N THR A 539 24.05 78.12 33.28
CA THR A 539 23.92 79.02 34.44
C THR A 539 25.27 79.58 34.88
N PRO A 540 25.31 80.70 35.64
CA PRO A 540 24.19 81.39 36.30
C PRO A 540 23.50 82.46 35.47
#